data_AF-A0A7S3AIZ2-F1
#
_entry.id   AF-A0A7S3AIZ2-F1
#
_cell.length_a   1.000
_cell.length_b   1.000
_cell.length_c   1.000
_cell.angle_alpha   90.00
_cell.angle_beta   90.00
_cell.angle_gamma   90.00
#
_symmetry.space_group_name_H-M   'P 1'
#
loop_
_entity.id
_entity.type
_entity.pdbx_description
1 polymer ?
#
loop_
_entity_poly.entity_id
_entity_poly.type
_entity_poly.pdbx_seq_one_letter_code
_entity_poly.pdbx_strand_id
1 'polypeptide(L)'
;DLQDLQDSQEDSQEDDLYEASPAVLQALERASESSEAQLSGDAGSAELLAAEEEEAAALVALEVQLWLELDLLLRTLAKLRGSRIAVPAQCLGLLPPPPAAGWPETFTLGGIAGQLRDRFEGAISEGEVDAAVRLQTYVPAADAYPSQRRAQRMSHAVWAVIGGPEVDFQEVLEASSTRERIRLALLRLRGLMEQLA
;
A
#
# COMPACT_ATOMS: atom_id res chain seq x y z
N ASP A 1 18.32 51.35 14.70
CA ASP A 1 19.19 50.71 15.70
C ASP A 1 18.46 49.56 16.36
N LEU A 2 19.10 48.39 16.27
CA LEU A 2 19.10 47.26 17.21
C LEU A 2 17.74 46.61 17.52
N GLN A 3 17.40 45.52 16.84
CA GLN A 3 17.83 44.15 17.17
C GLN A 3 17.28 43.70 18.54
N ASP A 4 16.11 43.05 18.51
CA ASP A 4 15.78 42.03 19.49
C ASP A 4 15.73 40.69 18.75
N LEU A 5 16.90 40.05 18.77
CA LEU A 5 17.13 38.66 18.47
C LEU A 5 16.58 37.84 19.65
N GLN A 6 15.43 37.21 19.46
CA GLN A 6 15.04 36.09 20.31
C GLN A 6 15.25 34.81 19.52
N ASP A 7 16.38 34.17 19.87
CA ASP A 7 16.70 32.77 19.64
C ASP A 7 15.47 31.90 19.92
N SER A 8 14.95 31.27 18.87
CA SER A 8 14.20 30.04 19.01
C SER A 8 15.06 28.95 18.39
N GLN A 9 15.66 28.16 19.29
CA GLN A 9 16.32 26.92 18.97
C GLN A 9 15.33 26.02 18.23
N GLU A 10 15.51 25.88 16.91
CA GLU A 10 14.89 24.80 16.16
C GLU A 10 15.83 23.60 16.26
N ASP A 11 15.41 22.63 17.06
CA ASP A 11 16.05 21.35 17.25
C ASP A 11 16.25 20.65 15.89
N SER A 12 17.51 20.56 15.49
CA SER A 12 18.01 19.60 14.50
C SER A 12 17.80 18.18 15.03
N GLN A 13 16.63 17.60 14.81
CA GLN A 13 16.45 16.15 14.77
C GLN A 13 16.70 15.66 13.34
N GLU A 14 17.98 15.70 12.96
CA GLU A 14 18.51 14.77 11.95
C GLU A 14 18.69 13.39 12.61
N ASP A 15 18.63 12.36 11.76
CA ASP A 15 18.96 10.96 12.03
C ASP A 15 17.95 10.11 12.82
N ASP A 16 17.03 9.49 12.07
CA ASP A 16 16.80 8.04 12.11
C ASP A 16 15.83 7.64 10.98
N LEU A 17 16.24 7.91 9.73
CA LEU A 17 15.46 7.56 8.54
C LEU A 17 15.67 6.08 8.19
N TYR A 18 14.90 5.23 8.88
CA TYR A 18 14.57 3.86 8.50
C TYR A 18 15.75 2.99 8.03
N GLU A 19 16.58 2.54 8.97
CA GLU A 19 17.25 1.26 8.78
C GLU A 19 16.17 0.19 8.59
N ALA A 20 16.14 -0.45 7.41
CA ALA A 20 15.33 -1.63 7.19
C ALA A 20 15.67 -2.65 8.28
N SER A 21 14.69 -3.01 9.12
CA SER A 21 14.93 -3.93 10.23
C SER A 21 15.68 -5.16 9.72
N PRO A 22 16.88 -5.49 10.25
CA PRO A 22 17.70 -6.58 9.74
C PRO A 22 16.99 -7.94 9.79
N ALA A 23 15.92 -8.05 10.58
CA ALA A 23 15.01 -9.20 10.60
C ALA A 23 14.25 -9.39 9.27
N VAL A 24 13.89 -8.31 8.58
CA VAL A 24 13.14 -8.35 7.30
C VAL A 24 14.06 -8.77 6.16
N LEU A 25 15.31 -8.30 6.15
CA LEU A 25 16.30 -8.69 5.14
C LEU A 25 16.73 -10.16 5.30
N GLN A 26 16.94 -10.62 6.53
CA GLN A 26 17.23 -12.04 6.79
C GLN A 26 16.06 -12.98 6.45
N ALA A 27 14.82 -12.50 6.58
CA ALA A 27 13.65 -13.28 6.16
C ALA A 27 13.61 -13.44 4.62
N LEU A 28 14.01 -12.40 3.87
CA LEU A 28 14.07 -12.42 2.41
C LEU A 28 15.20 -13.32 1.87
N GLU A 29 16.39 -13.32 2.49
CA GLU A 29 17.50 -14.19 2.07
C GLU A 29 17.20 -15.68 2.29
N ARG A 30 16.62 -16.05 3.45
CA ARG A 30 16.23 -17.45 3.71
C ARG A 30 15.18 -17.97 2.74
N ALA A 31 14.24 -17.12 2.34
CA ALA A 31 13.23 -17.45 1.34
C ALA A 31 13.85 -17.72 -0.05
N SER A 32 14.99 -17.07 -0.36
CA SER A 32 15.69 -17.27 -1.63
C SER A 32 16.51 -18.58 -1.66
N GLU A 33 17.17 -18.94 -0.57
CA GLU A 33 18.04 -20.12 -0.50
C GLU A 33 17.25 -21.45 -0.41
N SER A 34 16.05 -21.42 0.19
CA SER A 34 15.22 -22.63 0.33
C SER A 34 14.57 -23.07 -0.99
N SER A 35 14.52 -22.20 -2.00
CA SER A 35 13.88 -22.48 -3.29
C SER A 35 14.70 -23.41 -4.20
N GLU A 36 15.99 -23.64 -3.91
CA GLU A 36 16.87 -24.45 -4.78
C GLU A 36 17.00 -25.93 -4.35
N ALA A 37 16.47 -26.33 -3.19
CA ALA A 37 16.88 -27.59 -2.55
C ALA A 37 15.96 -28.82 -2.71
N GLN A 38 14.69 -28.72 -3.15
CA GLN A 38 13.74 -29.82 -2.90
C GLN A 38 13.00 -30.36 -4.13
N LEU A 39 13.53 -31.47 -4.67
CA LEU A 39 12.87 -32.39 -5.60
C LEU A 39 13.01 -33.84 -5.10
N SER A 40 12.07 -34.32 -4.27
CA SER A 40 11.85 -35.76 -4.01
C SER A 40 10.47 -35.98 -3.38
N GLY A 41 9.69 -36.90 -3.94
CA GLY A 41 8.23 -36.97 -3.83
C GLY A 41 7.65 -37.63 -2.58
N ASP A 42 6.38 -37.32 -2.34
CA ASP A 42 5.45 -37.74 -1.26
C ASP A 42 5.43 -36.87 0.01
N ALA A 43 6.50 -36.11 0.31
CA ALA A 43 6.44 -34.95 1.21
C ALA A 43 5.90 -33.67 0.51
N GLY A 44 5.81 -33.72 -0.81
CA GLY A 44 5.54 -32.56 -1.66
C GLY A 44 4.19 -31.89 -1.41
N SER A 45 3.14 -32.59 -0.97
CA SER A 45 1.83 -31.92 -0.78
C SER A 45 1.80 -30.98 0.43
N ALA A 46 2.43 -31.36 1.55
CA ALA A 46 2.49 -30.50 2.73
C ALA A 46 3.50 -29.36 2.53
N GLU A 47 4.60 -29.66 1.85
CA GLU A 47 5.63 -28.68 1.51
C GLU A 47 5.14 -27.64 0.49
N LEU A 48 4.38 -28.06 -0.53
CA LEU A 48 3.73 -27.16 -1.48
C LEU A 48 2.71 -26.26 -0.79
N LEU A 49 1.89 -26.81 0.12
CA LEU A 49 0.93 -26.00 0.88
C LEU A 49 1.64 -24.97 1.78
N ALA A 50 2.73 -25.36 2.44
CA ALA A 50 3.53 -24.42 3.24
C ALA A 50 4.15 -23.32 2.37
N ALA A 51 4.67 -23.68 1.20
CA ALA A 51 5.23 -22.70 0.25
C ALA A 51 4.15 -21.73 -0.29
N GLU A 52 2.94 -22.23 -0.60
CA GLU A 52 1.81 -21.39 -1.01
C GLU A 52 1.36 -20.44 0.11
N GLU A 53 1.33 -20.90 1.36
CA GLU A 53 1.00 -20.08 2.53
C GLU A 53 2.04 -18.97 2.76
N GLU A 54 3.33 -19.31 2.70
CA GLU A 54 4.42 -18.35 2.78
C GLU A 54 4.33 -17.32 1.64
N GLU A 55 4.05 -17.80 0.43
CA GLU A 55 3.90 -16.95 -0.75
C GLU A 55 2.75 -15.95 -0.59
N ALA A 56 1.62 -16.41 -0.05
CA ALA A 56 0.44 -15.58 0.24
C ALA A 56 0.75 -14.56 1.34
N ALA A 57 1.45 -14.96 2.39
CA ALA A 57 1.87 -14.06 3.47
C ALA A 57 2.81 -12.96 2.96
N ALA A 58 3.79 -13.31 2.11
CA ALA A 58 4.69 -12.37 1.47
C ALA A 58 3.94 -11.38 0.57
N LEU A 59 2.90 -11.83 -0.14
CA LEU A 59 2.06 -10.95 -0.95
C LEU A 59 1.25 -9.96 -0.09
N VAL A 60 0.69 -10.41 1.04
CA VAL A 60 -0.02 -9.55 1.98
C VAL A 60 0.92 -8.50 2.58
N ALA A 61 2.15 -8.89 2.96
CA ALA A 61 3.15 -7.96 3.47
C ALA A 61 3.50 -6.87 2.44
N LEU A 62 3.65 -7.24 1.17
CA LEU A 62 3.88 -6.28 0.08
C LEU A 62 2.69 -5.37 -0.17
N GLU A 63 1.46 -5.89 -0.06
CA GLU A 63 0.25 -5.08 -0.16
C GLU A 63 0.19 -4.03 0.97
N VAL A 64 0.51 -4.42 2.21
CA VAL A 64 0.59 -3.49 3.34
C VAL A 64 1.65 -2.43 3.11
N GLN A 65 2.87 -2.81 2.69
CA GLN A 65 3.94 -1.87 2.38
C GLN A 65 3.52 -0.85 1.32
N LEU A 66 2.85 -1.31 0.25
CA LEU A 66 2.36 -0.45 -0.83
C LEU A 66 1.42 0.63 -0.30
N TRP A 67 0.48 0.25 0.57
CA TRP A 67 -0.46 1.21 1.17
C TRP A 67 0.23 2.23 2.06
N LEU A 68 1.21 1.82 2.86
CA LEU A 68 1.98 2.72 3.73
C LEU A 68 2.77 3.75 2.92
N GLU A 69 3.47 3.31 1.88
CA GLU A 69 4.27 4.17 0.99
C GLU A 69 3.38 5.13 0.20
N LEU A 70 2.21 4.65 -0.25
CA LEU A 70 1.22 5.49 -0.93
C LEU A 70 0.65 6.58 0.00
N ASP A 71 0.27 6.22 1.24
CA ASP A 71 -0.20 7.18 2.24
C ASP A 71 0.88 8.23 2.56
N LEU A 72 2.15 7.80 2.71
CA LEU A 72 3.27 8.71 2.91
C LEU A 72 3.41 9.72 1.75
N LEU A 73 3.44 9.24 0.50
CA LEU A 73 3.54 10.10 -0.68
C LEU A 73 2.41 11.13 -0.71
N LEU A 74 1.16 10.68 -0.51
CA LEU A 74 -0.01 11.56 -0.56
C LEU A 74 0.00 12.61 0.56
N ARG A 75 0.42 12.23 1.77
CA ARG A 75 0.58 13.17 2.88
C ARG A 75 1.68 14.20 2.59
N THR A 76 2.81 13.78 2.05
CA THR A 76 3.91 14.67 1.66
C THR A 76 3.47 15.66 0.59
N LEU A 77 2.82 15.18 -0.46
CA LEU A 77 2.27 16.03 -1.51
C LEU A 77 1.19 17.00 -0.98
N ALA A 78 0.35 16.55 -0.05
CA ALA A 78 -0.66 17.41 0.57
C ALA A 78 -0.03 18.54 1.39
N LYS A 79 1.08 18.27 2.10
CA LYS A 79 1.86 19.30 2.81
C LYS A 79 2.46 20.31 1.83
N LEU A 80 3.08 19.84 0.74
CA LEU A 80 3.73 20.70 -0.24
C LEU A 80 2.74 21.57 -1.03
N ARG A 81 1.57 21.03 -1.38
CA ARG A 81 0.56 21.75 -2.18
C ARG A 81 -0.47 22.52 -1.37
N GLY A 82 -0.53 22.31 -0.04
CA GLY A 82 -1.58 22.86 0.81
C GLY A 82 -2.98 22.34 0.49
N SER A 83 -3.10 21.25 -0.28
CA SER A 83 -4.36 20.69 -0.74
C SER A 83 -4.33 19.17 -0.69
N ARG A 84 -5.45 18.53 -0.34
CA ARG A 84 -5.57 17.07 -0.33
C ARG A 84 -5.54 16.52 -1.77
N ILE A 85 -4.67 15.55 -2.02
CA ILE A 85 -4.73 14.78 -3.27
C ILE A 85 -5.83 13.75 -3.16
N ALA A 86 -6.72 13.73 -4.16
CA ALA A 86 -7.81 12.78 -4.22
C ALA A 86 -7.27 11.41 -4.66
N VAL A 87 -7.39 10.41 -3.79
CA VAL A 87 -7.24 9.01 -4.16
C VAL A 87 -8.56 8.55 -4.77
N PRO A 88 -8.55 7.86 -5.93
CA PRO A 88 -9.76 7.25 -6.49
C PRO A 88 -10.43 6.36 -5.44
N ALA A 89 -11.72 6.58 -5.19
CA ALA A 89 -12.46 5.86 -4.16
C ALA A 89 -12.44 4.33 -4.41
N GLN A 90 -12.32 3.91 -5.67
CA GLN A 90 -12.16 2.52 -6.08
C GLN A 90 -10.91 1.88 -5.48
N CYS A 91 -9.81 2.64 -5.37
CA CYS A 91 -8.58 2.16 -4.73
C CYS A 91 -8.83 1.97 -3.23
N LEU A 92 -9.49 2.93 -2.58
CA LEU A 92 -9.80 2.84 -1.15
C LEU A 92 -10.74 1.67 -0.80
N GLY A 93 -11.59 1.25 -1.74
CA GLY A 93 -12.38 0.02 -1.62
C GLY A 93 -11.54 -1.27 -1.60
N LEU A 94 -10.28 -1.22 -2.03
CA LEU A 94 -9.32 -2.33 -2.03
C LEU A 94 -8.37 -2.31 -0.83
N LEU A 95 -8.58 -1.45 0.17
CA LEU A 95 -7.76 -1.46 1.37
C LEU A 95 -7.88 -2.83 2.07
N PRO A 96 -6.77 -3.52 2.37
CA PRO A 96 -6.82 -4.78 3.11
C PRO A 96 -7.35 -4.54 4.53
N PRO A 97 -7.82 -5.61 5.21
CA PRO A 97 -8.07 -5.52 6.64
C PRO A 97 -6.78 -5.09 7.37
N PRO A 98 -6.90 -4.41 8.53
CA PRO A 98 -5.73 -4.04 9.32
C PRO A 98 -4.83 -5.26 9.59
N PRO A 99 -3.50 -5.12 9.49
CA PRO A 99 -2.59 -6.19 9.88
C PRO A 99 -2.72 -6.47 11.39
N ALA A 100 -2.16 -7.58 11.87
CA ALA A 100 -2.27 -7.99 13.27
C ALA A 100 -1.78 -6.93 14.28
N ALA A 101 -0.76 -6.15 13.89
CA ALA A 101 -0.24 -5.03 14.69
C ALA A 101 -1.06 -3.73 14.55
N GLY A 102 -2.11 -3.73 13.73
CA GLY A 102 -2.86 -2.53 13.35
C GLY A 102 -2.15 -1.66 12.32
N TRP A 103 -2.86 -0.65 11.81
CA TRP A 103 -2.25 0.39 10.99
C TRP A 103 -1.48 1.37 11.89
N PRO A 104 -0.36 1.96 11.42
CA PRO A 104 0.30 3.05 12.13
C PRO A 104 -0.66 4.21 12.39
N GLU A 105 -0.50 4.93 13.51
CA GLU A 105 -1.36 6.08 13.85
C GLU A 105 -1.31 7.20 12.79
N THR A 106 -0.18 7.30 12.09
CA THR A 106 0.04 8.26 11.01
C THR A 106 -0.63 7.88 9.70
N PHE A 107 -1.20 6.67 9.60
CA PHE A 107 -1.83 6.15 8.39
C PHE A 107 -3.24 6.74 8.21
N THR A 108 -3.37 7.71 7.31
CA THR A 108 -4.60 8.50 7.14
C THR A 108 -5.61 7.85 6.19
N LEU A 109 -5.14 7.09 5.19
CA LEU A 109 -6.02 6.43 4.21
C LEU A 109 -7.01 5.46 4.88
N GLY A 110 -6.63 4.82 5.98
CA GLY A 110 -7.51 3.94 6.76
C GLY A 110 -8.75 4.67 7.29
N GLY A 111 -8.56 5.87 7.86
CA GLY A 111 -9.68 6.69 8.35
C GLY A 111 -10.59 7.19 7.22
N ILE A 112 -10.02 7.52 6.06
CA ILE A 112 -10.78 7.94 4.88
C ILE A 112 -11.61 6.77 4.34
N ALA A 113 -11.00 5.58 4.22
CA ALA A 113 -11.70 4.38 3.77
C ALA A 113 -12.83 3.98 4.71
N GLY A 114 -12.64 4.12 6.03
CA GLY A 114 -13.68 3.91 7.04
C GLY A 114 -14.88 4.85 6.85
N GLN A 115 -14.63 6.16 6.71
CA GLN A 115 -15.71 7.13 6.46
C GLN A 115 -16.48 6.86 5.17
N LEU A 116 -15.81 6.37 4.12
CA LEU A 116 -16.47 5.98 2.87
C LEU A 116 -17.33 4.73 3.06
N ARG A 117 -16.85 3.75 3.84
CA ARG A 117 -17.61 2.56 4.21
C ARG A 117 -18.88 2.93 4.98
N ASP A 118 -18.77 3.74 6.02
CA ASP A 118 -19.90 4.15 6.84
C ASP A 118 -20.98 4.87 6.01
N ARG A 119 -20.57 5.77 5.10
CA ARG A 119 -21.50 6.46 4.20
C ARG A 119 -22.16 5.52 3.21
N PHE A 120 -21.41 4.56 2.68
CA PHE A 120 -21.93 3.55 1.75
C PHE A 120 -22.98 2.67 2.45
N GLU A 121 -22.65 2.14 3.63
CA GLU A 121 -23.56 1.30 4.40
C GLU A 121 -24.82 2.07 4.86
N GLY A 122 -24.65 3.33 5.28
CA GLY A 122 -25.77 4.23 5.62
C GLY A 122 -26.72 4.43 4.44
N ALA A 123 -26.21 4.81 3.27
CA ALA A 123 -27.02 5.03 2.06
C ALA A 123 -27.80 3.77 1.63
N ILE A 124 -27.18 2.60 1.74
CA ILE A 124 -27.85 1.31 1.46
C ILE A 124 -28.97 1.03 2.47
N SER A 125 -28.71 1.28 3.75
CA SER A 125 -29.71 1.03 4.82
C SER A 125 -30.92 1.94 4.74
N GLU A 126 -30.73 3.18 4.28
CA GLU A 126 -31.78 4.21 4.15
C GLU A 126 -32.58 4.07 2.84
N GLY A 127 -32.17 3.17 1.94
CA GLY A 127 -32.83 3.00 0.64
C GLY A 127 -32.61 4.18 -0.31
N GLU A 128 -31.60 5.01 -0.07
CA GLU A 128 -31.24 6.14 -0.94
C GLU A 128 -30.52 5.65 -2.20
N VAL A 129 -31.31 5.18 -3.17
CA VAL A 129 -30.79 4.67 -4.45
C VAL A 129 -29.89 5.72 -5.15
N ASP A 130 -30.23 7.01 -5.07
CA ASP A 130 -29.43 8.08 -5.67
C ASP A 130 -28.08 8.31 -4.96
N ALA A 131 -28.02 8.15 -3.63
CA ALA A 131 -26.76 8.26 -2.89
C ALA A 131 -25.85 7.06 -3.18
N ALA A 132 -26.41 5.85 -3.24
CA ALA A 132 -25.69 4.66 -3.68
C ALA A 132 -25.19 4.77 -5.13
N VAL A 133 -25.97 5.39 -6.03
CA VAL A 133 -25.56 5.67 -7.42
C VAL A 133 -24.41 6.68 -7.48
N ARG A 134 -24.43 7.74 -6.66
CA ARG A 134 -23.32 8.70 -6.56
C ARG A 134 -22.06 8.09 -5.95
N LEU A 135 -22.23 7.09 -5.07
CA LEU A 135 -21.15 6.30 -4.49
C LEU A 135 -20.72 5.12 -5.37
N GLN A 136 -21.19 4.98 -6.62
CA GLN A 136 -20.75 3.90 -7.54
C GLN A 136 -19.22 3.84 -7.74
N THR A 137 -18.50 4.89 -7.39
CA THR A 137 -17.03 4.93 -7.39
C THR A 137 -16.39 4.24 -6.18
N TYR A 138 -17.15 3.95 -5.12
CA TYR A 138 -16.69 3.24 -3.94
C TYR A 138 -17.50 1.95 -3.75
N VAL A 139 -16.82 0.81 -3.81
CA VAL A 139 -17.41 -0.49 -3.45
C VAL A 139 -16.45 -1.12 -2.45
N PRO A 140 -16.83 -1.26 -1.17
CA PRO A 140 -15.96 -1.87 -0.19
C PRO A 140 -15.71 -3.33 -0.59
N ALA A 141 -14.46 -3.79 -0.48
CA ALA A 141 -14.17 -5.20 -0.54
C ALA A 141 -14.93 -5.91 0.58
N ALA A 142 -15.68 -6.96 0.22
CA ALA A 142 -16.33 -7.84 1.18
C ALA A 142 -15.28 -8.41 2.14
N ASP A 143 -15.67 -8.72 3.38
CA ASP A 143 -14.72 -9.26 4.37
C ASP A 143 -14.11 -10.60 3.93
N ALA A 144 -14.87 -11.39 3.17
CA ALA A 144 -14.42 -12.64 2.55
C ALA A 144 -13.74 -12.45 1.18
N TYR A 145 -13.36 -11.23 0.80
CA TYR A 145 -12.74 -10.97 -0.50
C TYR A 145 -11.32 -11.54 -0.55
N PRO A 146 -10.99 -12.43 -1.51
CA PRO A 146 -9.69 -13.11 -1.54
C PRO A 146 -8.52 -12.12 -1.62
N SER A 147 -7.53 -12.28 -0.74
CA SER A 147 -6.34 -11.42 -0.67
C SER A 147 -5.59 -11.36 -2.00
N GLN A 148 -5.42 -12.50 -2.67
CA GLN A 148 -4.76 -12.57 -3.97
C GLN A 148 -5.47 -11.74 -5.04
N ARG A 149 -6.81 -11.79 -5.10
CA ARG A 149 -7.60 -10.98 -6.05
C ARG A 149 -7.54 -9.50 -5.72
N ARG A 150 -7.57 -9.15 -4.43
CA ARG A 150 -7.44 -7.77 -3.95
C ARG A 150 -6.08 -7.19 -4.34
N ALA A 151 -5.00 -7.89 -3.99
CA ALA A 151 -3.64 -7.51 -4.34
C ALA A 151 -3.45 -7.40 -5.86
N GLN A 152 -4.03 -8.33 -6.64
CA GLN A 152 -4.01 -8.25 -8.11
C GLN A 152 -4.68 -6.97 -8.61
N ARG A 153 -5.90 -6.65 -8.15
CA ARG A 153 -6.59 -5.42 -8.55
C ARG A 153 -5.81 -4.18 -8.11
N MET A 154 -5.29 -4.18 -6.89
CA MET A 154 -4.51 -3.07 -6.35
C MET A 154 -3.22 -2.85 -7.15
N SER A 155 -2.56 -3.93 -7.61
CA SER A 155 -1.34 -3.87 -8.43
C SER A 155 -1.53 -3.14 -9.76
N HIS A 156 -2.77 -3.02 -10.24
CA HIS A 156 -3.12 -2.20 -11.41
C HIS A 156 -3.70 -0.84 -11.01
N ALA A 157 -4.60 -0.81 -10.02
CA ALA A 157 -5.32 0.40 -9.63
C ALA A 157 -4.38 1.50 -9.08
N VAL A 158 -3.30 1.11 -8.40
CA VAL A 158 -2.35 2.07 -7.82
C VAL A 158 -1.74 3.01 -8.87
N TRP A 159 -1.57 2.54 -10.10
CA TRP A 159 -1.00 3.31 -11.20
C TRP A 159 -1.87 4.47 -11.67
N ALA A 160 -3.17 4.47 -11.34
CA ALA A 160 -4.01 5.66 -11.55
C ALA A 160 -3.61 6.83 -10.63
N VAL A 161 -2.87 6.55 -9.56
CA VAL A 161 -2.41 7.54 -8.57
C VAL A 161 -0.95 7.90 -8.77
N ILE A 162 -0.10 6.90 -8.96
CA ILE A 162 1.38 7.06 -9.01
C ILE A 162 1.93 7.10 -10.44
N GLY A 163 1.04 6.93 -11.42
CA GLY A 163 1.35 7.05 -12.84
C GLY A 163 1.73 8.48 -13.23
N GLY A 164 2.19 8.63 -14.45
CA GLY A 164 2.54 9.92 -15.03
C GLY A 164 2.90 9.76 -16.50
N PRO A 165 3.09 10.87 -17.22
CA PRO A 165 3.45 10.83 -18.64
C PRO A 165 4.80 10.14 -18.91
N GLU A 166 5.65 10.04 -17.90
CA GLU A 166 6.98 9.42 -17.96
C GLU A 166 6.96 7.91 -17.67
N VAL A 167 5.83 7.37 -17.21
CA VAL A 167 5.75 5.95 -16.84
C VAL A 167 5.54 5.12 -18.09
N ASP A 168 6.46 4.21 -18.36
CA ASP A 168 6.26 3.16 -19.35
C ASP A 168 5.36 2.07 -18.76
N PHE A 169 4.10 2.07 -19.18
CA PHE A 169 3.14 1.05 -18.75
C PHE A 169 3.42 -0.33 -19.33
N GLN A 170 4.28 -0.45 -20.35
CA GLN A 170 4.60 -1.74 -20.97
C GLN A 170 5.22 -2.69 -19.94
N GLU A 171 6.20 -2.20 -19.16
CA GLU A 171 6.86 -3.02 -18.11
C GLU A 171 5.86 -3.53 -17.07
N VAL A 172 4.92 -2.67 -16.64
CA VAL A 172 3.88 -3.03 -15.67
C VAL A 172 2.92 -4.08 -16.24
N LEU A 173 2.60 -4.01 -17.53
CA LEU A 173 1.70 -4.94 -18.22
C LEU A 173 2.40 -6.27 -18.54
N GLU A 174 3.70 -6.24 -18.80
CA GLU A 174 4.53 -7.43 -19.09
C GLU A 174 4.99 -8.17 -17.82
N ALA A 175 4.88 -7.54 -16.65
CA ALA A 175 5.20 -8.16 -15.37
C ALA A 175 4.47 -9.51 -15.18
N SER A 176 5.25 -10.54 -14.93
CA SER A 176 4.86 -11.95 -14.86
C SER A 176 3.98 -12.29 -13.66
N SER A 177 4.00 -11.46 -12.62
CA SER A 177 3.28 -11.71 -11.37
C SER A 177 2.71 -10.45 -10.72
N THR A 178 1.70 -10.64 -9.87
CA THR A 178 1.16 -9.56 -9.01
C THR A 178 2.24 -9.00 -8.08
N ARG A 179 3.12 -9.87 -7.57
CA ARG A 179 4.23 -9.47 -6.70
C ARG A 179 5.18 -8.51 -7.41
N GLU A 180 5.55 -8.84 -8.64
CA GLU A 180 6.42 -8.02 -9.48
C GLU A 180 5.78 -6.65 -9.76
N ARG A 181 4.50 -6.61 -10.15
CA ARG A 181 3.77 -5.34 -10.32
C ARG A 181 3.75 -4.48 -9.07
N ILE A 182 3.55 -5.08 -7.90
CA ILE A 182 3.59 -4.33 -6.61
C ILE A 182 5.00 -3.80 -6.34
N ARG A 183 6.05 -4.58 -6.61
CA ARG A 183 7.44 -4.13 -6.46
C ARG A 183 7.77 -2.95 -7.39
N LEU A 184 7.32 -3.00 -8.66
CA LEU A 184 7.47 -1.88 -9.59
C LEU A 184 6.75 -0.63 -9.08
N ALA A 185 5.54 -0.78 -8.53
CA ALA A 185 4.81 0.34 -7.93
C ALA A 185 5.54 0.93 -6.71
N LEU A 186 6.13 0.07 -5.85
CA LEU A 186 6.94 0.49 -4.70
C LEU A 186 8.20 1.24 -5.13
N LEU A 187 8.91 0.75 -6.16
CA LEU A 187 10.07 1.44 -6.72
C LEU A 187 9.68 2.82 -7.26
N ARG A 188 8.56 2.91 -7.97
CA ARG A 188 8.03 4.18 -8.46
C ARG A 188 7.68 5.14 -7.33
N LEU A 189 7.00 4.67 -6.28
CA LEU A 189 6.67 5.48 -5.09
C LEU A 189 7.91 6.08 -4.44
N ARG A 190 8.98 5.28 -4.28
CA ARG A 190 10.25 5.74 -3.72
C ARG A 190 10.92 6.78 -4.60
N GLY A 191 10.99 6.53 -5.91
CA GLY A 191 11.52 7.51 -6.86
C GLY A 191 10.73 8.82 -6.87
N LEU A 192 9.40 8.77 -6.72
CA LEU A 192 8.57 9.97 -6.55
C LEU A 192 8.87 10.70 -5.24
N MET A 193 9.10 9.96 -4.15
CA MET A 193 9.46 10.55 -2.85
C MET A 193 10.83 11.23 -2.91
N GLU A 194 11.82 10.62 -3.55
CA GLU A 194 13.15 11.20 -3.77
C GLU A 194 13.09 12.50 -4.58
N GLN A 195 12.16 12.61 -5.54
CA GLN A 195 11.95 13.83 -6.32
C GLN A 195 11.29 14.97 -5.52
N LEU A 196 10.67 14.66 -4.37
CA LEU A 196 10.00 15.63 -3.51
C LEU A 196 10.87 16.09 -2.33
N ALA A 197 11.98 15.41 -2.07
CA ALA A 197 12.99 15.77 -1.07
C ALA A 197 13.93 16.85 -1.63
#